data_AF-A0ABD0Z5B9-F1
#
_entry.id   AF-A0ABD0Z5B9-F1
#
_cell.length_a   1.000
_cell.length_b   1.000
_cell.length_c   1.000
_cell.angle_alpha   90.00
_cell.angle_beta   90.00
_cell.angle_gamma   90.00
#
_symmetry.space_group_name_H-M   'P 1'
#
loop_
_entity.id
_entity.type
_entity.pdbx_description
1 polymer ?
#
loop_
_entity_poly.entity_id
_entity_poly.type
_entity_poly.pdbx_seq_one_letter_code
_entity_poly.pdbx_strand_id
1 'polypeptide(L)'
;MAVYSAREKFLTFNLLTSLAQGVIGQYTTVDLRNESFATGKIEEVDGCMNVTMTDVVFSDPSGNECYYDFFFIKERNIRYIHIPNTVSRTLIIICRRERERGSTFL
;
A
#
# COMPACT_ATOMS: atom_id res chain seq x y z
N MET A 1 -15.91 1.57 -9.56
CA MET A 1 -15.81 1.51 -8.08
C MET A 1 -15.76 0.05 -7.69
N ALA A 2 -14.63 -0.42 -7.16
CA ALA A 2 -14.53 -1.77 -6.63
C ALA A 2 -15.52 -1.94 -5.47
N VAL A 3 -16.37 -2.97 -5.54
CA VAL A 3 -17.35 -3.27 -4.49
C VAL A 3 -16.63 -3.95 -3.35
N TYR A 4 -16.04 -3.17 -2.46
CA TYR A 4 -15.42 -3.71 -1.25
C TYR A 4 -16.48 -4.32 -0.33
N SER A 5 -16.23 -5.53 0.18
CA SER A 5 -17.13 -6.14 1.17
C SER A 5 -17.15 -5.30 2.46
N ALA A 6 -18.22 -5.39 3.27
CA ALA A 6 -18.30 -4.65 4.54
C ALA A 6 -17.09 -4.95 5.46
N ARG A 7 -16.59 -6.19 5.43
CA ARG A 7 -15.40 -6.62 6.16
C ARG A 7 -14.13 -5.95 5.64
N GLU A 8 -13.99 -5.84 4.33
CA GLU A 8 -12.84 -5.27 3.65
C GLU A 8 -12.76 -3.75 3.82
N LYS A 9 -13.92 -3.07 3.83
CA LYS A 9 -14.03 -1.67 4.27
C LYS A 9 -13.58 -1.50 5.72
N PHE A 10 -14.04 -2.36 6.63
CA PHE A 10 -13.63 -2.28 8.03
C PHE A 10 -12.11 -2.43 8.20
N LEU A 11 -11.50 -3.41 7.55
CA LEU A 11 -10.05 -3.65 7.60
C LEU A 11 -9.27 -2.48 6.97
N THR A 12 -9.75 -1.97 5.86
CA THR A 12 -9.20 -0.79 5.19
C THR A 12 -9.16 0.42 6.11
N PHE A 13 -10.29 0.78 6.73
CA PHE A 13 -10.43 2.07 7.43
C PHE A 13 -10.01 2.04 8.90
N ASN A 14 -9.97 0.87 9.56
CA ASN A 14 -9.67 0.79 10.99
C ASN A 14 -8.25 0.28 11.31
N LEU A 15 -7.55 -0.28 10.32
CA LEU A 15 -6.18 -0.76 10.48
C LEU A 15 -5.19 0.18 9.80
N LEU A 16 -3.90 -0.13 9.98
CA LEU A 16 -2.80 0.56 9.32
C LEU A 16 -2.87 0.47 7.78
N THR A 17 -3.74 -0.39 7.23
CA THR A 17 -4.05 -0.48 5.80
C THR A 17 -4.49 0.86 5.21
N SER A 18 -5.22 1.69 5.95
CA SER A 18 -5.60 3.04 5.53
C SER A 18 -4.41 3.94 5.20
N LEU A 19 -3.28 3.75 5.89
CA LEU A 19 -2.04 4.48 5.64
C LEU A 19 -1.40 4.02 4.32
N ALA A 20 -1.41 2.71 4.08
CA ALA A 20 -0.94 2.12 2.83
C ALA A 20 -1.81 2.54 1.62
N GLN A 21 -3.12 2.75 1.81
CA GLN A 21 -3.97 3.25 0.73
C GLN A 21 -3.66 4.68 0.30
N GLY A 22 -3.20 5.53 1.21
CA GLY A 22 -2.90 6.90 0.81
C GLY A 22 -1.57 7.06 0.08
N VAL A 23 -0.72 6.02 0.02
CA VAL A 23 0.47 5.98 -0.86
C VAL A 23 0.15 5.43 -2.27
N ILE A 24 -1.11 5.13 -2.56
CA ILE A 24 -1.55 4.77 -3.92
C ILE A 24 -1.22 5.91 -4.90
N GLY A 25 -0.67 5.55 -6.05
CA GLY A 25 -0.25 6.44 -7.12
C GLY A 25 1.16 7.02 -6.95
N GLN A 26 1.87 6.68 -5.88
CA GLN A 26 3.20 7.21 -5.57
C GLN A 26 4.28 6.16 -5.82
N TYR A 27 5.48 6.64 -6.16
CA TYR A 27 6.67 5.80 -6.25
C TYR A 27 7.25 5.62 -4.84
N THR A 28 7.34 4.36 -4.42
CA THR A 28 7.80 3.99 -3.08
C THR A 28 8.59 2.70 -3.13
N THR A 29 9.44 2.51 -2.13
CA THR A 29 10.13 1.26 -1.89
C THR A 29 9.34 0.43 -0.88
N VAL A 30 9.23 -0.87 -1.13
CA VAL A 30 8.60 -1.85 -0.24
C VAL A 30 9.67 -2.86 0.15
N ASP A 31 10.00 -2.91 1.44
CA ASP A 31 10.90 -3.92 1.98
C ASP A 31 10.12 -5.20 2.25
N LEU A 32 10.67 -6.30 1.75
CA LEU A 32 10.11 -7.62 1.92
C LEU A 32 10.78 -8.33 3.11
N ARG A 33 10.11 -9.34 3.64
CA ARG A 33 10.63 -10.12 4.78
C ARG A 33 11.86 -10.94 4.46
N ASN A 34 12.07 -11.27 3.19
CA ASN A 34 13.24 -11.99 2.70
C ASN A 34 14.45 -11.08 2.44
N GLU A 35 14.45 -9.85 2.99
CA GLU A 35 15.53 -8.86 2.83
C GLU A 35 15.70 -8.35 1.39
N SER A 36 14.78 -8.69 0.49
CA SER A 36 14.64 -8.05 -0.81
C SER A 36 13.87 -6.75 -0.69
N PHE A 37 14.04 -5.86 -1.67
CA PHE A 37 13.27 -4.62 -1.77
C PHE A 37 12.70 -4.46 -3.18
N ALA A 38 11.47 -3.96 -3.24
CA ALA A 38 10.78 -3.67 -4.50
C ALA A 38 10.53 -2.17 -4.57
N THR A 39 11.08 -1.50 -5.57
CA THR A 39 10.87 -0.05 -5.78
C THR A 39 10.06 0.16 -7.04
N GLY A 40 8.95 0.88 -6.93
CA GLY A 40 8.08 1.15 -8.06
C GLY A 40 6.85 1.94 -7.65
N LYS A 41 5.88 2.05 -8.55
CA LYS A 41 4.63 2.78 -8.30
C LYS A 41 3.57 1.87 -7.72
N ILE A 42 2.95 2.26 -6.61
CA ILE A 42 1.81 1.51 -6.05
C ILE A 42 0.55 1.87 -6.85
N GLU A 43 -0.08 0.89 -7.48
CA GLU A 43 -1.35 1.08 -8.22
C GLU A 43 -2.57 0.76 -7.34
N GLU A 44 -2.50 -0.28 -6.53
CA GLU A 44 -3.62 -0.70 -5.68
C GLU A 44 -3.15 -1.31 -4.37
N VAL A 45 -3.89 -1.04 -3.31
CA VAL A 45 -3.72 -1.67 -1.99
C VAL A 45 -5.06 -2.21 -1.51
N ASP A 46 -5.11 -3.52 -1.28
CA ASP A 46 -6.27 -4.23 -0.79
C ASP A 46 -6.48 -4.01 0.73
N GLY A 47 -7.68 -4.29 1.24
CA GLY A 47 -8.03 -4.24 2.67
C GLY A 47 -7.18 -5.16 3.54
N CYS A 48 -6.62 -6.22 2.95
CA CYS A 48 -5.67 -7.12 3.61
C CYS A 48 -4.20 -6.68 3.50
N MET A 49 -3.89 -5.50 2.93
CA MET A 49 -2.54 -4.99 2.69
C MET A 49 -1.78 -5.79 1.60
N ASN A 50 -2.49 -6.43 0.67
CA ASN A 50 -1.88 -6.87 -0.59
C ASN A 50 -1.59 -5.64 -1.45
N VAL A 51 -0.43 -5.60 -2.08
CA VAL A 51 0.01 -4.43 -2.87
C VAL A 51 0.26 -4.85 -4.30
N THR A 52 -0.35 -4.13 -5.23
CA THR A 52 -0.08 -4.22 -6.66
C THR A 52 0.76 -3.01 -7.07
N MET A 53 1.90 -3.28 -7.70
CA MET A 53 2.85 -2.25 -8.15
C MET A 53 3.11 -2.36 -9.65
N THR A 54 3.49 -1.24 -10.26
CA THR A 54 3.91 -1.12 -11.66
C THR A 54 5.27 -0.41 -11.77
N ASP A 55 5.96 -0.61 -12.90
CA ASP A 55 7.32 -0.10 -13.14
C ASP A 55 8.26 -0.45 -11.96
N VAL A 56 8.36 -1.74 -11.65
CA VAL A 56 9.04 -2.21 -10.45
C VAL A 56 10.45 -2.70 -10.76
N VAL A 57 11.40 -2.19 -9.99
CA VAL A 57 12.73 -2.74 -9.85
C VAL A 57 12.75 -3.56 -8.56
N PHE A 58 12.88 -4.87 -8.71
CA PHE A 58 13.04 -5.80 -7.61
C PHE A 58 14.52 -6.11 -7.42
N SER A 59 15.03 -5.87 -6.22
CA SER A 59 16.40 -6.12 -5.86
C SER A 59 16.48 -7.23 -4.81
N ASP A 60 17.21 -8.29 -5.15
CA ASP A 60 17.50 -9.40 -4.26
C ASP A 60 18.60 -9.00 -3.26
N PRO A 61 18.64 -9.51 -2.02
CA PRO A 61 19.76 -9.31 -1.08
C PRO A 61 21.12 -9.68 -1.66
N SER A 62 21.18 -10.54 -2.68
CA SER A 62 22.41 -10.88 -3.40
C SER A 62 22.92 -9.75 -4.32
N GLY A 63 22.16 -8.66 -4.48
CA GLY A 63 22.48 -7.52 -5.35
C GLY A 63 22.01 -7.65 -6.80
N ASN A 64 21.19 -8.65 -7.12
CA ASN A 64 20.61 -8.80 -8.46
C ASN A 64 19.37 -7.93 -8.58
N GLU A 65 19.23 -7.23 -9.71
CA GLU A 65 18.08 -6.39 -10.01
C GLU A 65 17.28 -6.94 -11.19
N CYS A 66 15.97 -7.05 -11.01
CA CYS A 66 15.02 -7.52 -12.01
C CYS A 66 13.95 -6.45 -12.24
N TYR A 67 13.64 -6.19 -13.50
CA TYR A 67 12.61 -5.24 -13.89
C TYR A 67 11.29 -5.96 -14.19
N TYR A 68 10.20 -5.44 -13.66
CA TYR A 68 8.85 -6.00 -13.85
C TYR A 68 7.85 -4.88 -14.14
N ASP A 69 7.06 -5.04 -15.21
CA ASP A 69 5.98 -4.10 -15.51
C ASP A 69 4.85 -4.16 -14.47
N PHE A 70 4.57 -5.37 -13.95
CA PHE A 70 3.57 -5.63 -12.94
C PHE A 70 4.14 -6.53 -11.84
N PHE A 71 3.96 -6.14 -10.58
CA PHE A 71 4.45 -6.88 -9.43
C PHE A 71 3.39 -6.95 -8.34
N PHE A 72 3.07 -8.16 -7.88
CA PHE A 72 2.06 -8.37 -6.84
C PHE A 72 2.71 -8.94 -5.58
N ILE A 73 2.53 -8.22 -4.46
CA ILE A 73 3.10 -8.58 -3.17
C ILE A 73 1.98 -8.93 -2.20
N LYS A 74 2.06 -10.13 -1.62
CA LYS A 74 1.17 -10.55 -0.55
C LYS A 74 1.53 -9.90 0.78
N GLU A 75 0.53 -9.62 1.60
CA GLU A 75 0.66 -8.94 2.89
C GLU A 75 1.69 -9.61 3.81
N ARG A 76 1.73 -10.95 3.80
CA ARG A 76 2.65 -11.73 4.64
C ARG A 76 4.12 -11.53 4.31
N ASN A 77 4.43 -11.07 3.11
CA ASN A 77 5.80 -10.84 2.66
C ASN A 77 6.25 -9.39 2.89
N ILE A 78 5.34 -8.47 3.20
CA ILE A 78 5.67 -7.06 3.42
C ILE A 78 6.24 -6.90 4.83
N ARG A 79 7.35 -6.14 4.93
CA ARG A 79 7.99 -5.75 6.18
C ARG A 79 7.80 -4.27 6.43
N TYR A 80 8.19 -3.44 5.47
CA TYR A 80 8.04 -1.99 5.54
C TYR A 80 7.59 -1.43 4.19
N ILE A 81 6.78 -0.37 4.24
CA ILE A 81 6.45 0.46 3.08
C ILE A 81 7.07 1.83 3.36
N HIS A 82 7.99 2.26 2.51
CA HIS A 82 8.65 3.54 2.64
C HIS A 82 7.67 4.65 2.26
N ILE A 83 7.33 5.51 3.22
CA ILE A 83 6.41 6.62 2.99
C ILE A 83 7.20 7.81 2.43
N PRO A 84 6.89 8.30 1.22
CA PRO A 84 7.60 9.42 0.66
C PRO A 84 7.25 10.71 1.42
N ASN A 85 8.25 11.57 1.62
CA ASN A 85 8.11 12.80 2.41
C ASN A 85 7.02 13.75 1.89
N THR A 86 6.72 13.69 0.59
CA THR A 86 5.65 14.45 -0.08
C THR A 86 4.25 14.11 0.45
N VAL A 87 4.06 12.89 0.97
CA VAL A 87 2.76 12.33 1.31
C VAL A 87 2.48 12.39 2.82
N SER A 88 3.51 12.67 3.63
CA SER A 88 3.48 12.67 5.10
C SER A 88 2.41 13.57 5.75
N ARG A 89 1.93 14.63 5.06
CA ARG A 89 0.88 15.52 5.59
C ARG A 89 -0.54 15.14 5.22
N THR A 90 -0.78 14.54 4.06
CA THR A 90 -2.15 14.33 3.55
C THR A 90 -2.73 12.95 3.89
N LEU A 91 -1.88 11.94 4.16
CA LEU A 91 -2.32 10.60 4.61
C LEU A 91 -3.17 10.61 5.90
N ILE A 92 -2.73 11.38 6.90
CA ILE A 92 -3.44 11.49 8.19
C ILE A 92 -4.83 12.10 7.99
N ILE A 93 -4.97 13.01 7.03
CA ILE A 93 -6.21 13.76 6.78
C ILE A 93 -7.23 12.86 6.07
N ILE A 94 -6.82 12.05 5.09
CA ILE A 94 -7.74 11.19 4.32
C ILE A 94 -8.32 10.08 5.21
N CYS A 95 -7.48 9.43 6.03
CA CYS A 95 -7.94 8.41 6.96
C CYS A 95 -8.94 8.97 8.01
N ARG A 96 -8.76 10.21 8.45
CA ARG A 96 -9.71 10.89 9.35
C ARG A 96 -11.01 11.30 8.62
N ARG A 97 -10.93 11.77 7.37
CA ARG A 97 -12.08 12.29 6.60
C ARG A 97 -13.09 11.21 6.22
N GLU A 98 -12.62 10.02 5.85
CA GLU A 98 -13.52 8.92 5.48
C GLU A 98 -14.20 8.28 6.71
N ARG A 99 -13.56 8.35 7.90
CA ARG A 99 -14.20 7.97 9.18
C ARG A 99 -15.35 8.92 9.55
N GLU A 100 -15.21 10.21 9.27
CA GLU A 100 -16.28 11.20 9.52
C GLU A 100 -17.45 11.05 8.54
N ARG A 101 -17.19 10.70 7.27
CA ARG A 101 -18.24 10.44 6.26
C ARG A 101 -18.98 9.12 6.44
N GLY A 102 -18.29 8.08 6.94
CA GLY A 102 -18.91 6.78 7.25
C GLY A 102 -19.80 6.80 8.50
N SER A 103 -19.64 7.80 9.38
CA SER A 103 -20.41 7.92 10.62
C SER A 103 -21.73 8.70 10.47
N THR A 104 -22.08 9.15 9.26
CA THR A 104 -23.36 9.85 8.97
C THR A 104 -24.44 8.93 8.38
N PHE A 105 -24.20 7.61 8.29
CA PHE A 105 -25.16 6.60 7.82
C PHE A 105 -25.32 5.44 8.81
N LEU A 106 -25.51 5.78 10.09
CA LEU A 106 -26.20 4.95 11.06
C LEU A 106 -27.18 5.83 11.84
#